data_AF-A0A0F9GZ67-F1
#
_entry.id   AF-A0A0F9GZ67-F1
#
_cell.length_a   1.000
_cell.length_b   1.000
_cell.length_c   1.000
_cell.angle_alpha   90.00
_cell.angle_beta   90.00
_cell.angle_gamma   90.00
#
_symmetry.space_group_name_H-M   'P 1'
#
loop_
_entity.id
_entity.type
_entity.pdbx_description
1 polymer ?
#
loop_
_entity_poly.entity_id
_entity_poly.type
_entity_poly.pdbx_seq_one_letter_code
_entity_poly.pdbx_strand_id
1 'polypeptide(L)'
;MKNGNEPRHRIVQRRVDSLRIHPTAQREGLTKAKLRGMVKDFNLDAIGTLHAVQYKIKDRFELWIVDGWHRHAALMELGLGEWEVEVYIHEDVTTDAEASALFLRLNNRAAVSPLDKFVQLYQAGDASAIGVARILSGYGYKVGQTQSDRTSASPAGLLKAYDLDDGSSLNSAFGAAVAAWGHQAPATEGKVVQGLAKLFHIYQDIEVPALVLKLSKYPGGAAALLGAARQERAVKHVTIVGAIFDIARETYNKGRRTRRLS
;
A
#
# COMPACT_ATOMS: atom_id res chain seq x y z
N MET A 1 22.76 10.79 39.13
CA MET A 1 21.95 10.86 37.90
C MET A 1 22.20 9.58 37.13
N LYS A 2 21.23 8.64 37.06
CA LYS A 2 21.39 7.41 36.26
C LYS A 2 21.16 7.74 34.79
N ASN A 3 22.10 7.35 33.92
CA ASN A 3 22.07 7.59 32.48
C ASN A 3 20.76 7.05 31.86
N GLY A 4 20.08 7.88 31.06
CA GLY A 4 18.80 7.54 30.42
C GLY A 4 18.87 6.52 29.28
N ASN A 5 19.95 5.72 29.19
CA ASN A 5 20.24 4.83 28.06
C ASN A 5 20.33 3.34 28.43
N GLU A 6 20.07 2.96 29.68
CA GLU A 6 19.97 1.54 30.03
C GLU A 6 18.60 0.97 29.61
N PRO A 7 18.56 -0.24 29.01
CA PRO A 7 17.30 -0.90 28.72
C PRO A 7 16.52 -1.14 30.02
N ARG A 8 15.33 -0.54 30.14
CA ARG A 8 14.43 -0.72 31.28
C ARG A 8 13.41 -1.83 31.07
N HIS A 9 13.68 -2.68 30.09
CA HIS A 9 12.87 -3.84 29.79
C HIS A 9 13.66 -5.11 30.03
N ARG A 10 12.97 -6.15 30.44
CA ARG A 10 13.50 -7.52 30.43
C ARG A 10 12.85 -8.33 29.32
N ILE A 11 13.62 -9.27 28.79
CA ILE A 11 13.19 -10.16 27.71
C ILE A 11 12.75 -11.48 28.33
N VAL A 12 11.58 -11.99 27.94
CA VAL A 12 11.08 -13.31 28.34
C VAL A 12 10.47 -14.05 27.17
N GLN A 13 10.44 -15.37 27.27
CA GLN A 13 9.59 -16.22 26.44
C GLN A 13 8.24 -16.44 27.14
N ARG A 14 7.14 -16.31 26.40
CA ARG A 14 5.78 -16.56 26.92
C ARG A 14 4.92 -17.20 25.86
N ARG A 15 4.07 -18.14 26.29
CA ARG A 15 2.96 -18.64 25.49
C ARG A 15 2.06 -17.49 25.06
N VAL A 16 1.65 -17.48 23.79
CA VAL A 16 0.79 -16.43 23.23
C VAL A 16 -0.52 -16.31 24.00
N ASP A 17 -1.14 -17.44 24.35
CA ASP A 17 -2.43 -17.47 25.06
C ASP A 17 -2.36 -17.05 26.54
N SER A 18 -1.15 -16.96 27.11
CA SER A 18 -0.91 -16.41 28.46
C SER A 18 -0.93 -14.89 28.48
N LEU A 19 -0.82 -14.23 27.32
CA LEU A 19 -0.76 -12.79 27.20
C LEU A 19 -2.16 -12.18 27.08
N ARG A 20 -2.33 -10.92 27.52
CA ARG A 20 -3.58 -10.16 27.43
C ARG A 20 -3.35 -8.88 26.65
N ILE A 21 -4.37 -8.39 25.95
CA ILE A 21 -4.28 -7.11 25.24
C ILE A 21 -4.57 -5.96 26.21
N HIS A 22 -3.72 -4.95 26.23
CA HIS A 22 -3.97 -3.74 27.04
C HIS A 22 -5.28 -3.06 26.60
N PRO A 23 -6.18 -2.68 27.52
CA PRO A 23 -7.50 -2.18 27.14
C PRO A 23 -7.54 -0.76 26.54
N THR A 24 -6.46 0.00 26.60
CA THR A 24 -6.42 1.46 26.30
C THR A 24 -5.19 1.85 25.48
N ALA A 25 -4.01 1.31 25.78
CA ALA A 25 -2.79 1.53 25.02
C ALA A 25 -2.76 0.71 23.70
N GLN A 26 -3.72 0.97 22.80
CA GLN A 26 -3.90 0.27 21.54
C GLN A 26 -4.42 1.20 20.43
N ARG A 27 -4.42 0.70 19.18
CA ARG A 27 -5.19 1.32 18.08
C ARG A 27 -6.69 1.18 18.34
N GLU A 28 -7.50 2.04 17.72
CA GLU A 28 -8.96 1.87 17.69
C GLU A 28 -9.36 0.57 16.96
N GLY A 29 -9.45 -0.51 17.73
CA GLY A 29 -9.90 -1.82 17.26
C GLY A 29 -8.89 -2.61 16.41
N LEU A 30 -9.14 -3.91 16.33
CA LEU A 30 -8.41 -4.83 15.47
C LEU A 30 -8.94 -4.76 14.04
N THR A 31 -8.17 -4.19 13.13
CA THR A 31 -8.56 -4.13 11.71
C THR A 31 -8.61 -5.53 11.07
N LYS A 32 -9.81 -6.09 10.86
CA LYS A 32 -10.02 -7.42 10.25
C LYS A 32 -9.28 -7.63 8.93
N ALA A 33 -9.21 -6.59 8.08
CA ALA A 33 -8.51 -6.67 6.80
C ALA A 33 -6.99 -6.87 6.98
N LYS A 34 -6.37 -6.20 7.96
CA LYS A 34 -4.95 -6.38 8.27
C LYS A 34 -4.68 -7.76 8.86
N LEU A 35 -5.57 -8.23 9.73
CA LEU A 35 -5.47 -9.56 10.33
C LEU A 35 -5.51 -10.65 9.25
N ARG A 36 -6.50 -10.62 8.35
CA ARG A 36 -6.58 -11.59 7.24
C ARG A 36 -5.33 -11.61 6.36
N GLY A 37 -4.77 -10.43 6.06
CA GLY A 37 -3.51 -10.35 5.31
C GLY A 37 -2.35 -10.98 6.07
N MET A 38 -2.23 -10.70 7.37
CA MET A 38 -1.19 -11.27 8.21
C MET A 38 -1.31 -12.79 8.37
N VAL A 39 -2.52 -13.32 8.45
CA VAL A 39 -2.78 -14.78 8.52
C VAL A 39 -2.46 -15.45 7.19
N LYS A 40 -2.82 -14.83 6.06
CA LYS A 40 -2.55 -15.38 4.72
C LYS A 40 -1.06 -15.53 4.44
N ASP A 41 -0.28 -14.50 4.75
CA ASP A 41 1.16 -14.44 4.46
C ASP A 41 2.00 -14.65 5.74
N PHE A 42 1.46 -15.44 6.68
CA PHE A 42 2.06 -15.61 8.00
C PHE A 42 3.42 -16.30 7.92
N ASN A 43 4.42 -15.71 8.57
CA ASN A 43 5.75 -16.27 8.68
C ASN A 43 6.22 -16.17 10.14
N LEU A 44 6.47 -17.32 10.75
CA LEU A 44 6.94 -17.43 12.14
C LEU A 44 8.26 -16.68 12.36
N ASP A 45 9.17 -16.70 11.37
CA ASP A 45 10.46 -16.00 11.45
C ASP A 45 10.30 -14.48 11.40
N ALA A 46 9.21 -13.99 10.82
CA ALA A 46 8.93 -12.57 10.67
C ALA A 46 8.04 -12.00 11.79
N ILE A 47 7.69 -12.81 12.79
CA ILE A 47 6.76 -12.39 13.85
C ILE A 47 7.36 -11.28 14.72
N GLY A 48 8.68 -11.32 14.96
CA GLY A 48 9.39 -10.39 15.82
C GLY A 48 8.88 -10.38 17.27
N THR A 49 9.41 -9.46 18.07
CA THR A 49 9.13 -9.37 19.51
C THR A 49 7.81 -8.65 19.79
N LEU A 50 7.05 -9.11 20.78
CA LEU A 50 5.91 -8.38 21.36
C LEU A 50 6.40 -7.45 22.47
N HIS A 51 5.69 -6.35 22.72
CA HIS A 51 5.97 -5.49 23.87
C HIS A 51 4.79 -5.50 24.83
N ALA A 52 5.08 -5.66 26.12
CA ALA A 52 4.09 -5.71 27.18
C ALA A 52 4.52 -4.87 28.41
N VAL A 53 3.54 -4.62 29.27
CA VAL A 53 3.71 -3.98 30.58
C VAL A 53 3.06 -4.88 31.64
N GLN A 54 3.48 -4.76 32.90
CA GLN A 54 2.99 -5.62 33.97
C GLN A 54 2.56 -4.81 35.19
N TYR A 55 1.26 -4.58 35.33
CA TYR A 55 0.67 -3.97 36.52
C TYR A 55 -0.82 -4.32 36.61
N LYS A 56 -1.44 -3.93 37.72
CA LYS A 56 -2.86 -4.19 37.97
C LYS A 56 -3.73 -3.24 37.14
N ILE A 57 -4.54 -3.77 36.24
CA ILE A 57 -5.59 -3.03 35.53
C ILE A 57 -6.94 -3.59 35.99
N LYS A 58 -7.79 -2.72 36.55
CA LYS A 58 -9.00 -3.11 37.28
C LYS A 58 -8.63 -4.11 38.38
N ASP A 59 -9.06 -5.37 38.29
CA ASP A 59 -8.82 -6.40 39.31
C ASP A 59 -7.84 -7.50 38.88
N ARG A 60 -7.11 -7.31 37.77
CA ARG A 60 -6.21 -8.34 37.22
C ARG A 60 -4.78 -7.83 37.14
N PHE A 61 -3.85 -8.57 37.74
CA PHE A 61 -2.42 -8.35 37.58
C PHE A 61 -1.91 -9.31 36.51
N GLU A 62 -1.63 -8.79 35.33
CA GLU A 62 -1.38 -9.59 34.12
C GLU A 62 -0.27 -8.95 33.27
N LEU A 63 0.18 -9.68 32.26
CA LEU A 63 1.01 -9.12 31.19
C LEU A 63 0.12 -8.56 30.08
N TRP A 64 0.15 -7.23 29.94
CA TRP A 64 -0.66 -6.49 28.99
C TRP A 64 0.17 -6.09 27.77
N ILE A 65 -0.11 -6.69 26.61
CA ILE A 65 0.47 -6.33 25.31
C ILE A 65 0.09 -4.89 24.98
N VAL A 66 1.11 -4.07 24.73
CA VAL A 66 0.99 -2.69 24.26
C VAL A 66 1.39 -2.56 22.79
N ASP A 67 2.27 -3.42 22.27
CA ASP A 67 2.57 -3.49 20.83
C ASP A 67 2.62 -4.93 20.33
N GLY A 68 2.05 -5.16 19.14
CA GLY A 68 1.95 -6.49 18.52
C GLY A 68 0.57 -7.15 18.60
N TRP A 69 -0.50 -6.40 18.85
CA TRP A 69 -1.87 -6.94 18.89
C TRP A 69 -2.25 -7.74 17.63
N HIS A 70 -1.99 -7.24 16.42
CA HIS A 70 -2.27 -7.99 15.19
C HIS A 70 -1.50 -9.31 15.10
N ARG A 71 -0.26 -9.36 15.59
CA ARG A 71 0.59 -10.55 15.58
C ARG A 71 0.10 -11.59 16.59
N HIS A 72 -0.23 -11.15 17.80
CA HIS A 72 -0.89 -11.98 18.82
C HIS A 72 -2.21 -12.55 18.30
N ALA A 73 -3.06 -11.72 17.69
CA ALA A 73 -4.33 -12.18 17.13
C ALA A 73 -4.15 -13.18 15.98
N ALA A 74 -3.17 -12.97 15.09
CA ALA A 74 -2.88 -13.90 14.00
C ALA A 74 -2.42 -15.27 14.50
N LEU A 75 -1.55 -15.31 15.53
CA LEU A 75 -1.14 -16.55 16.19
C LEU A 75 -2.34 -17.29 16.80
N MET A 76 -3.22 -16.58 17.51
CA MET A 76 -4.41 -17.17 18.09
C MET A 76 -5.36 -17.70 17.01
N GLU A 77 -5.55 -16.98 15.91
CA GLU A 77 -6.40 -17.41 14.77
C GLU A 77 -5.83 -18.63 14.05
N LEU A 78 -4.50 -18.77 14.00
CA LEU A 78 -3.80 -19.93 13.43
C LEU A 78 -3.71 -21.14 14.40
N GLY A 79 -4.28 -21.04 15.60
CA GLY A 79 -4.22 -22.12 16.60
C GLY A 79 -2.86 -22.27 17.30
N LEU A 80 -1.99 -21.25 17.21
CA LEU A 80 -0.63 -21.23 17.76
C LEU A 80 -0.58 -20.60 19.16
N GLY A 81 -1.63 -20.77 19.97
CA GLY A 81 -1.70 -20.19 21.32
C GLY A 81 -0.62 -20.70 22.28
N GLU A 82 -0.23 -21.96 22.11
CA GLU A 82 0.81 -22.66 22.88
C GLU A 82 2.24 -22.27 22.44
N TRP A 83 2.39 -21.60 21.30
CA TRP A 83 3.69 -21.19 20.79
C TRP A 83 4.32 -20.16 21.73
N GLU A 84 5.64 -20.26 21.97
CA GLU A 84 6.35 -19.26 22.75
C GLU A 84 6.85 -18.13 21.88
N VAL A 85 6.59 -16.90 22.32
CA VAL A 85 7.09 -15.67 21.69
C VAL A 85 7.96 -14.89 22.64
N GLU A 86 8.93 -14.20 22.06
CA GLU A 86 9.75 -13.25 22.79
C GLU A 86 8.91 -12.00 23.14
N VAL A 87 8.93 -11.61 24.40
CA VAL A 87 8.20 -10.45 24.93
C VAL A 87 9.16 -9.55 25.70
N TYR A 88 9.19 -8.28 25.31
CA TYR A 88 9.86 -7.23 26.08
C TYR A 88 8.88 -6.65 27.09
N ILE A 89 9.15 -6.87 28.37
CA ILE A 89 8.36 -6.35 29.48
C ILE A 89 9.01 -5.05 29.95
N HIS A 90 8.31 -3.92 29.79
CA HIS A 90 8.76 -2.61 30.23
C HIS A 90 8.36 -2.39 31.69
N GLU A 91 9.32 -2.52 32.61
CA GLU A 91 9.07 -2.55 34.06
C GLU A 91 8.93 -1.15 34.67
N ASP A 92 9.41 -0.12 33.98
CA ASP A 92 9.26 1.28 34.38
C ASP A 92 7.92 1.90 33.98
N VAL A 93 7.06 1.13 33.32
CA VAL A 93 5.71 1.53 32.94
C VAL A 93 4.70 0.88 33.86
N THR A 94 4.08 1.69 34.71
CA THR A 94 3.22 1.21 35.81
C THR A 94 1.80 1.77 35.75
N THR A 95 1.51 2.62 34.76
CA THR A 95 0.21 3.28 34.60
C THR A 95 -0.28 3.24 33.14
N ASP A 96 -1.61 3.34 32.96
CA ASP A 96 -2.25 3.38 31.63
C ASP A 96 -1.76 4.55 30.76
N ALA A 97 -1.45 5.69 31.40
CA ALA A 97 -0.93 6.86 30.73
C ALA A 97 0.49 6.60 30.18
N GLU A 98 1.37 6.01 30.98
CA GLU A 98 2.72 5.64 30.56
C GLU A 98 2.70 4.55 29.48
N ALA A 99 1.79 3.57 29.60
CA ALA A 99 1.58 2.52 28.60
C ALA A 99 1.11 3.10 27.26
N SER A 100 0.22 4.09 27.28
CA SER A 100 -0.23 4.79 26.06
C SER A 100 0.90 5.60 25.43
N ALA A 101 1.73 6.28 26.24
CA ALA A 101 2.91 6.97 25.75
C ALA A 101 3.96 5.99 25.18
N LEU A 102 4.12 4.81 25.77
CA LEU A 102 4.96 3.74 25.25
C LEU A 102 4.44 3.22 23.89
N PHE A 103 3.14 2.95 23.77
CA PHE A 103 2.52 2.53 22.51
C PHE A 103 2.85 3.48 21.35
N LEU A 104 2.70 4.80 21.57
CA LEU A 104 3.04 5.82 20.57
C LEU A 104 4.53 5.80 20.20
N ARG A 105 5.42 5.68 21.18
CA ARG A 105 6.87 5.58 20.95
C ARG A 105 7.24 4.34 20.13
N LEU A 106 6.69 3.17 20.47
CA LEU A 106 6.96 1.91 19.77
C LEU A 106 6.44 1.91 18.33
N ASN A 107 5.34 2.62 18.08
CA ASN A 107 4.72 2.76 16.77
C ASN A 107 5.26 3.94 15.95
N ASN A 108 6.22 4.71 16.49
CA ASN A 108 6.91 5.77 15.75
C ASN A 108 8.02 5.20 14.85
N ARG A 109 7.62 4.42 13.84
CA ARG A 109 8.52 3.81 12.85
C ARG A 109 8.30 4.44 11.49
N ALA A 110 9.40 4.69 10.76
CA ALA A 110 9.32 5.13 9.38
C ALA A 110 8.66 4.04 8.52
N ALA A 111 7.60 4.40 7.79
CA ALA A 111 7.00 3.49 6.83
C ALA A 111 7.97 3.24 5.67
N VAL A 112 8.16 1.98 5.28
CA VAL A 112 8.93 1.62 4.08
C VAL A 112 8.27 2.30 2.88
N SER A 113 9.04 3.10 2.15
CA SER A 113 8.51 3.88 1.04
C SER A 113 8.02 2.97 -0.09
N PRO A 114 7.08 3.41 -0.94
CA PRO A 114 6.65 2.62 -2.10
C PRO A 114 7.80 2.23 -3.03
N LEU A 115 8.82 3.09 -3.16
CA LEU A 115 10.01 2.80 -3.96
C LEU A 115 10.85 1.70 -3.32
N ASP A 116 11.13 1.81 -2.02
CA ASP A 116 11.93 0.79 -1.32
C ASP A 116 11.24 -0.56 -1.39
N LYS A 117 9.91 -0.61 -1.20
CA LYS A 117 9.11 -1.83 -1.40
C LYS A 117 9.30 -2.41 -2.80
N PHE A 118 9.24 -1.58 -3.84
CA PHE A 118 9.44 -2.04 -5.22
C PHE A 118 10.85 -2.59 -5.43
N VAL A 119 11.88 -1.92 -4.91
CA VAL A 119 13.27 -2.39 -5.01
C VAL A 119 13.44 -3.74 -4.30
N GLN A 120 12.88 -3.89 -3.11
CA GLN A 120 12.92 -5.16 -2.37
C GLN A 120 12.17 -6.28 -3.11
N LEU A 121 11.00 -6.00 -3.68
CA LEU A 121 10.26 -6.97 -4.51
C LEU A 121 11.07 -7.38 -5.74
N TYR A 122 11.68 -6.41 -6.43
CA TYR A 122 12.54 -6.68 -7.59
C TYR A 122 13.74 -7.56 -7.21
N GLN A 123 14.41 -7.26 -6.09
CA GLN A 123 15.52 -8.06 -5.57
C GLN A 123 15.08 -9.47 -5.14
N ALA A 124 13.86 -9.60 -4.63
CA ALA A 124 13.26 -10.89 -4.25
C ALA A 124 12.79 -11.72 -5.46
N GLY A 125 12.93 -11.23 -6.70
CA GLY A 125 12.52 -11.96 -7.90
C GLY A 125 11.01 -11.93 -8.16
N ASP A 126 10.28 -10.99 -7.57
CA ASP A 126 8.83 -10.86 -7.75
C ASP A 126 8.47 -10.62 -9.22
N ALA A 127 7.56 -11.44 -9.76
CA ALA A 127 7.20 -11.43 -11.17
C ALA A 127 6.58 -10.09 -11.59
N SER A 128 5.75 -9.48 -10.75
CA SER A 128 5.12 -8.19 -11.03
C SER A 128 6.14 -7.05 -11.03
N ALA A 129 7.06 -7.02 -10.06
CA ALA A 129 8.13 -6.02 -10.02
C ALA A 129 9.06 -6.12 -11.25
N ILE A 130 9.48 -7.33 -11.61
CA ILE A 130 10.29 -7.57 -12.82
C ILE A 130 9.53 -7.17 -14.08
N GLY A 131 8.27 -7.57 -14.19
CA GLY A 131 7.41 -7.27 -15.33
C GLY A 131 7.17 -5.77 -15.53
N VAL A 132 6.90 -5.04 -14.45
CA VAL A 132 6.79 -3.57 -14.47
C VAL A 132 8.11 -2.94 -14.93
N ALA A 133 9.25 -3.35 -14.35
CA ALA A 133 10.56 -2.81 -14.73
C ALA A 133 10.85 -3.04 -16.22
N ARG A 134 10.53 -4.24 -16.73
CA ARG A 134 10.67 -4.60 -18.14
C ARG A 134 9.81 -3.70 -19.03
N ILE A 135 8.52 -3.54 -18.74
CA ILE A 135 7.62 -2.69 -19.53
C ILE A 135 8.13 -1.25 -19.57
N LEU A 136 8.45 -0.66 -18.41
CA LEU A 136 8.97 0.70 -18.35
C LEU A 136 10.25 0.88 -19.16
N SER A 137 11.19 -0.07 -19.04
CA SER A 137 12.45 -0.03 -19.78
C SER A 137 12.24 -0.03 -21.29
N GLY A 138 11.22 -0.74 -21.78
CA GLY A 138 10.83 -0.75 -23.20
C GLY A 138 10.40 0.62 -23.75
N TYR A 139 9.98 1.54 -22.88
CA TYR A 139 9.65 2.93 -23.24
C TYR A 139 10.74 3.93 -22.82
N GLY A 140 11.90 3.46 -22.36
CA GLY A 140 13.00 4.31 -21.90
C GLY A 140 12.78 4.91 -20.50
N TYR A 141 11.96 4.28 -19.66
CA TYR A 141 11.67 4.71 -18.29
C TYR A 141 12.32 3.81 -17.24
N LYS A 142 12.53 4.40 -16.07
CA LYS A 142 12.84 3.66 -14.84
C LYS A 142 11.88 4.04 -13.71
N VAL A 143 11.77 3.16 -12.72
CA VAL A 143 11.13 3.48 -11.44
C VAL A 143 12.09 4.34 -10.62
N GLY A 144 11.61 5.43 -10.03
CA GLY A 144 12.45 6.29 -9.21
C GLY A 144 11.68 7.09 -8.16
N GLN A 145 12.43 7.79 -7.31
CA GLN A 145 11.90 8.46 -6.13
C GLN A 145 11.12 9.74 -6.46
N THR A 146 11.55 10.45 -7.50
CA THR A 146 10.94 11.69 -7.96
C THR A 146 10.40 11.50 -9.37
N GLN A 147 9.21 12.05 -9.62
CA GLN A 147 8.68 12.11 -10.96
C GLN A 147 9.50 13.11 -11.77
N SER A 148 10.15 12.63 -12.81
CA SER A 148 10.88 13.45 -13.78
C SER A 148 10.55 12.95 -15.17
N ASP A 149 11.04 13.67 -16.17
CA ASP A 149 11.10 13.10 -17.52
C ASP A 149 11.83 11.75 -17.45
N ARG A 150 11.20 10.72 -18.02
CA ARG A 150 11.69 9.33 -18.03
C ARG A 150 11.82 8.63 -16.67
N THR A 151 11.21 9.17 -15.61
CA THR A 151 11.09 8.49 -14.30
C THR A 151 9.64 8.44 -13.85
N SER A 152 9.10 7.23 -13.65
CA SER A 152 7.76 7.07 -13.06
C SER A 152 7.85 7.04 -11.52
N ALA A 153 6.97 7.79 -10.86
CA ALA A 153 7.04 8.06 -9.42
C ALA A 153 6.17 7.16 -8.54
N SER A 154 5.34 6.29 -9.10
CA SER A 154 4.38 5.51 -8.29
C SER A 154 4.42 4.01 -8.61
N PRO A 155 5.44 3.29 -8.09
CA PRO A 155 5.57 1.85 -8.25
C PRO A 155 4.32 1.08 -7.82
N ALA A 156 3.65 1.52 -6.75
CA ALA A 156 2.44 0.86 -6.24
C ALA A 156 1.25 0.91 -7.21
N GLY A 157 1.12 1.99 -8.01
CA GLY A 157 0.07 2.09 -9.04
C GLY A 157 0.38 1.19 -10.23
N LEU A 158 1.65 1.10 -10.60
CA LEU A 158 2.13 0.26 -11.71
C LEU A 158 2.02 -1.23 -11.39
N LEU A 159 2.41 -1.66 -10.18
CA LEU A 159 2.22 -3.04 -9.73
C LEU A 159 0.73 -3.43 -9.82
N LYS A 160 -0.17 -2.61 -9.29
CA LYS A 160 -1.62 -2.87 -9.39
C LYS A 160 -2.15 -2.90 -10.81
N ALA A 161 -1.53 -2.18 -11.75
CA ALA A 161 -1.91 -2.22 -13.16
C ALA A 161 -1.36 -3.45 -13.86
N TYR A 162 -0.17 -3.92 -13.45
CA TYR A 162 0.41 -5.17 -13.92
C TYR A 162 -0.44 -6.37 -13.47
N ASP A 163 -0.82 -6.41 -12.20
CA ASP A 163 -1.59 -7.50 -11.59
C ASP A 163 -3.01 -7.67 -12.15
N LEU A 164 -3.47 -6.77 -13.04
CA LEU A 164 -4.77 -6.93 -13.72
C LEU A 164 -4.76 -8.09 -14.72
N ASP A 165 -3.68 -8.24 -15.47
CA ASP A 165 -3.56 -9.18 -16.60
C ASP A 165 -2.10 -9.42 -17.02
N ASP A 166 -1.23 -9.62 -16.03
CA ASP A 166 0.21 -9.87 -16.20
C ASP A 166 0.91 -8.80 -17.09
N GLY A 167 0.44 -7.56 -16.99
CA GLY A 167 1.05 -6.40 -17.63
C GLY A 167 0.57 -6.07 -19.04
N SER A 168 -0.37 -6.82 -19.63
CA SER A 168 -0.88 -6.53 -20.98
C SER A 168 -1.56 -5.14 -21.04
N SER A 169 -2.45 -4.87 -20.10
CA SER A 169 -3.14 -3.59 -19.99
C SER A 169 -2.22 -2.47 -19.54
N LEU A 170 -1.26 -2.76 -18.66
CA LEU A 170 -0.24 -1.78 -18.27
C LEU A 170 0.59 -1.35 -19.49
N ASN A 171 1.06 -2.29 -20.30
CA ASN A 171 1.83 -1.99 -21.49
C ASN A 171 1.04 -1.13 -22.48
N SER A 172 -0.22 -1.48 -22.75
CA SER A 172 -1.12 -0.71 -23.62
C SER A 172 -1.38 0.70 -23.08
N ALA A 173 -1.65 0.81 -21.78
CA ALA A 173 -1.89 2.09 -21.10
C ALA A 173 -0.66 3.00 -21.13
N PHE A 174 0.51 2.46 -20.82
CA PHE A 174 1.75 3.21 -20.79
C PHE A 174 2.12 3.69 -22.19
N GLY A 175 2.04 2.81 -23.19
CA GLY A 175 2.28 3.15 -24.59
C GLY A 175 1.30 4.21 -25.11
N ALA A 176 0.01 4.09 -24.80
CA ALA A 176 -0.99 5.08 -25.20
C ALA A 176 -0.75 6.45 -24.56
N ALA A 177 -0.38 6.49 -23.27
CA ALA A 177 -0.07 7.74 -22.57
C ALA A 177 1.17 8.44 -23.15
N VAL A 178 2.24 7.69 -23.41
CA VAL A 178 3.47 8.22 -24.04
C VAL A 178 3.20 8.67 -25.47
N ALA A 179 2.41 7.92 -26.24
CA ALA A 179 2.04 8.31 -27.61
C ALA A 179 1.15 9.56 -27.65
N ALA A 180 0.28 9.76 -26.65
CA ALA A 180 -0.63 10.89 -26.59
C ALA A 180 0.03 12.18 -26.09
N TRP A 181 0.93 12.08 -25.11
CA TRP A 181 1.43 13.25 -24.36
C TRP A 181 2.96 13.33 -24.26
N GLY A 182 3.68 12.40 -24.90
CA GLY A 182 5.13 12.34 -24.88
C GLY A 182 5.71 11.93 -23.52
N HIS A 183 6.95 12.34 -23.27
CA HIS A 183 7.71 11.87 -22.10
C HIS A 183 7.54 12.67 -20.81
N GLN A 184 6.49 13.50 -20.75
CA GLN A 184 6.26 14.41 -19.65
C GLN A 184 5.84 13.67 -18.39
N ALA A 185 6.32 14.12 -17.23
CA ALA A 185 5.97 13.54 -15.94
C ALA A 185 4.45 13.25 -15.77
N PRO A 186 3.52 14.19 -16.03
CA PRO A 186 2.09 13.93 -15.84
C PRO A 186 1.52 12.80 -16.70
N ALA A 187 2.10 12.54 -17.89
CA ALA A 187 1.65 11.47 -18.79
C ALA A 187 1.85 10.08 -18.17
N THR A 188 2.94 9.91 -17.43
CA THR A 188 3.32 8.63 -16.80
C THR A 188 3.11 8.62 -15.29
N GLU A 189 2.20 9.48 -14.80
CA GLU A 189 1.77 9.47 -13.40
C GLU A 189 1.00 8.18 -13.10
N GLY A 190 1.28 7.57 -11.94
CA GLY A 190 0.80 6.22 -11.67
C GLY A 190 -0.72 6.06 -11.66
N LYS A 191 -1.49 7.06 -11.23
CA LYS A 191 -2.96 7.00 -11.27
C LYS A 191 -3.49 7.18 -12.69
N VAL A 192 -2.84 8.00 -13.51
CA VAL A 192 -3.15 8.14 -14.95
C VAL A 192 -2.95 6.81 -15.65
N VAL A 193 -1.76 6.22 -15.52
CA VAL A 193 -1.45 4.92 -16.13
C VAL A 193 -2.38 3.83 -15.59
N GLN A 194 -2.65 3.80 -14.29
CA GLN A 194 -3.55 2.80 -13.70
C GLN A 194 -4.99 2.94 -14.18
N GLY A 195 -5.51 4.16 -14.33
CA GLY A 195 -6.86 4.39 -14.84
C GLY A 195 -7.00 3.99 -16.32
N LEU A 196 -5.98 4.28 -17.13
CA LEU A 196 -5.91 3.81 -18.52
C LEU A 196 -5.77 2.28 -18.59
N ALA A 197 -4.96 1.67 -17.72
CA ALA A 197 -4.82 0.22 -17.68
C ALA A 197 -6.15 -0.47 -17.37
N LYS A 198 -6.95 0.08 -16.45
CA LYS A 198 -8.32 -0.42 -16.24
C LYS A 198 -9.20 -0.32 -17.49
N LEU A 199 -9.04 0.73 -18.29
CA LEU A 199 -9.79 0.90 -19.54
C LEU A 199 -9.43 -0.20 -20.53
N PHE A 200 -8.15 -0.46 -20.74
CA PHE A 200 -7.67 -1.54 -21.62
C PHE A 200 -8.06 -2.93 -21.12
N HIS A 201 -8.07 -3.13 -19.80
CA HIS A 201 -8.45 -4.41 -19.21
C HIS A 201 -9.93 -4.72 -19.43
N ILE A 202 -10.80 -3.71 -19.27
CA ILE A 202 -12.25 -3.85 -19.46
C ILE A 202 -12.62 -3.92 -20.95
N TYR A 203 -11.96 -3.13 -21.79
CA TYR A 203 -12.27 -3.01 -23.22
C TYR A 203 -11.08 -3.47 -24.08
N GLN A 204 -10.96 -4.79 -24.24
CA GLN A 204 -9.84 -5.39 -24.98
C GLN A 204 -9.86 -5.04 -26.49
N ASP A 205 -11.04 -4.79 -27.06
CA ASP A 205 -11.21 -4.43 -28.48
C ASP A 205 -11.13 -2.91 -28.75
N ILE A 206 -10.64 -2.13 -27.79
CA ILE A 206 -10.53 -0.68 -27.95
C ILE A 206 -9.57 -0.30 -29.08
N GLU A 207 -10.00 0.62 -29.95
CA GLU A 207 -9.16 1.13 -31.05
C GLU A 207 -8.08 2.07 -30.51
N VAL A 208 -6.91 1.51 -30.16
CA VAL A 208 -5.81 2.24 -29.52
C VAL A 208 -5.41 3.53 -30.27
N PRO A 209 -5.20 3.53 -31.60
CA PRO A 209 -4.81 4.76 -32.31
C PRO A 209 -5.85 5.87 -32.19
N ALA A 210 -7.14 5.51 -32.15
CA ALA A 210 -8.22 6.47 -32.00
C ALA A 210 -8.31 7.02 -30.57
N LEU A 211 -8.07 6.18 -29.56
CA LEU A 211 -7.93 6.64 -28.17
C LEU A 211 -6.76 7.62 -28.04
N VAL A 212 -5.59 7.26 -28.54
CA VAL A 212 -4.38 8.10 -28.51
C VAL A 212 -4.63 9.46 -29.14
N LEU A 213 -5.26 9.50 -30.33
CA LEU A 213 -5.60 10.76 -31.01
C LEU A 213 -6.59 11.63 -30.22
N LYS A 214 -7.50 11.02 -29.47
CA LYS A 214 -8.46 11.76 -28.64
C LYS A 214 -7.80 12.29 -27.36
N LEU A 215 -6.95 11.47 -26.73
CA LEU A 215 -6.20 11.86 -25.55
C LEU A 215 -5.16 12.95 -25.86
N SER A 216 -4.46 12.89 -26.99
CA SER A 216 -3.49 13.92 -27.39
C SER A 216 -4.14 15.30 -27.60
N LYS A 217 -5.44 15.32 -27.92
CA LYS A 217 -6.25 16.54 -28.06
C LYS A 217 -6.97 16.94 -26.78
N TYR A 218 -6.77 16.23 -25.67
CA TYR A 218 -7.39 16.58 -24.40
C TYR A 218 -6.85 17.94 -23.92
N PRO A 219 -7.70 18.97 -23.71
CA PRO A 219 -7.23 20.31 -23.35
C PRO A 219 -6.40 20.27 -22.07
N GLY A 220 -5.16 20.79 -22.13
CA GLY A 220 -4.21 20.76 -21.02
C GLY A 220 -3.55 19.39 -20.74
N GLY A 221 -3.73 18.42 -21.63
CA GLY A 221 -3.05 17.12 -21.62
C GLY A 221 -3.28 16.28 -20.37
N ALA A 222 -2.32 15.43 -20.05
CA ALA A 222 -2.39 14.51 -18.90
C ALA A 222 -2.56 15.23 -17.55
N ALA A 223 -1.95 16.41 -17.39
CA ALA A 223 -2.04 17.19 -16.16
C ALA A 223 -3.48 17.68 -15.92
N ALA A 224 -4.15 18.18 -16.97
CA ALA A 224 -5.54 18.60 -16.88
C ALA A 224 -6.49 17.42 -16.65
N LEU A 225 -6.23 16.27 -17.28
CA LEU A 225 -7.00 15.05 -17.03
C LEU A 225 -6.90 14.61 -15.55
N LEU A 226 -5.70 14.63 -14.97
CA LEU A 226 -5.52 14.35 -13.54
C LEU A 226 -6.20 15.39 -12.65
N GLY A 227 -6.19 16.66 -13.06
CA GLY A 227 -6.92 17.73 -12.39
C GLY A 227 -8.44 17.50 -12.39
N ALA A 228 -9.01 17.18 -13.55
CA ALA A 228 -10.43 16.85 -13.71
C ALA A 228 -10.83 15.64 -12.85
N ALA A 229 -10.02 14.59 -12.82
CA ALA A 229 -10.27 13.42 -11.99
C ALA A 229 -10.24 13.72 -10.48
N ARG A 230 -9.39 14.65 -10.03
CA ARG A 230 -9.39 15.11 -8.63
C ARG A 230 -10.67 15.87 -8.29
N GLN A 231 -11.15 16.71 -9.20
CA GLN A 231 -12.42 17.42 -9.04
C GLN A 231 -13.60 16.46 -9.01
N GLU A 232 -13.64 15.48 -9.92
CA GLU A 232 -14.71 14.48 -9.97
C GLU A 232 -14.76 13.61 -8.71
N ARG A 233 -13.60 13.22 -8.16
CA ARG A 233 -13.52 12.54 -6.86
C ARG A 233 -14.17 13.35 -5.73
N ALA A 234 -13.98 14.67 -5.72
CA ALA A 234 -14.54 15.54 -4.70
C ALA A 234 -16.09 15.60 -4.77
N VAL A 235 -16.67 15.36 -5.94
CA VAL A 235 -18.12 15.45 -6.18
C VAL A 235 -18.83 14.09 -6.13
N LYS A 236 -18.25 13.05 -6.76
CA LYS A 236 -18.92 11.76 -6.99
C LYS A 236 -18.50 10.65 -6.03
N HIS A 237 -17.67 10.94 -5.02
CA HIS A 237 -17.10 9.95 -4.08
C HIS A 237 -16.38 8.75 -4.75
N VAL A 238 -15.92 8.90 -6.00
CA VAL A 238 -15.15 7.88 -6.72
C VAL A 238 -13.65 7.97 -6.40
N THR A 239 -12.91 6.91 -6.69
CA THR A 239 -11.44 6.97 -6.65
C THR A 239 -10.90 7.81 -7.81
N ILE A 240 -9.73 8.43 -7.66
CA ILE A 240 -9.07 9.18 -8.76
C ILE A 240 -8.88 8.27 -9.98
N VAL A 241 -8.49 7.02 -9.75
CA VAL A 241 -8.30 6.02 -10.80
C VAL A 241 -9.61 5.71 -11.53
N GLY A 242 -10.73 5.63 -10.80
CA GLY A 242 -12.07 5.46 -11.37
C GLY A 242 -12.50 6.66 -12.22
N ALA A 243 -12.30 7.87 -11.71
CA ALA A 243 -12.59 9.10 -12.48
C ALA A 243 -11.73 9.19 -13.76
N ILE A 244 -10.45 8.83 -13.70
CA ILE A 244 -9.57 8.77 -14.89
C ILE A 244 -10.11 7.78 -15.92
N PHE A 245 -10.53 6.59 -15.47
CA PHE A 245 -11.17 5.59 -16.34
C PHE A 245 -12.41 6.16 -17.02
N ASP A 246 -13.30 6.80 -16.27
CA ASP A 246 -14.55 7.37 -16.78
C ASP A 246 -14.29 8.50 -17.78
N ILE A 247 -13.41 9.45 -17.43
CA ILE A 247 -13.03 10.56 -18.31
C ILE A 247 -12.38 10.04 -19.60
N ALA A 248 -11.51 9.03 -19.52
CA ALA A 248 -10.88 8.45 -20.70
C ALA A 248 -11.91 7.72 -21.60
N ARG A 249 -12.85 6.98 -20.99
CA ARG A 249 -13.97 6.33 -21.69
C ARG A 249 -14.85 7.35 -22.40
N GLU A 250 -15.25 8.42 -21.72
CA GLU A 250 -16.05 9.51 -22.29
C GLU A 250 -15.31 10.23 -23.43
N THR A 251 -14.01 10.48 -23.24
CA THR A 251 -13.14 11.10 -24.25
C THR A 251 -13.06 10.26 -25.52
N TYR A 252 -12.93 8.93 -25.38
CA TYR A 252 -12.97 8.00 -26.50
C TYR A 252 -14.33 8.01 -27.21
N ASN A 253 -15.42 8.00 -26.45
CA ASN A 253 -16.78 7.97 -26.97
C ASN A 253 -17.23 9.28 -27.63
N LYS A 254 -16.51 10.39 -27.40
CA LYS A 254 -16.89 11.71 -27.92
C LYS A 254 -16.89 11.73 -29.45
N GLY A 255 -18.08 11.92 -30.02
CA GLY A 255 -18.33 11.95 -31.47
C GLY A 255 -18.50 10.56 -32.11
N ARG A 256 -18.51 9.47 -31.33
CA ARG A 256 -18.79 8.11 -31.84
C ARG A 256 -20.29 7.80 -31.75
N ARG A 257 -20.84 7.36 -32.89
CA ARG A 257 -22.21 6.79 -32.99
C ARG A 257 -22.20 5.26 -32.88
N THR A 258 -21.13 4.62 -33.33
CA THR A 258 -20.90 3.16 -33.27
C THR A 258 -19.60 2.86 -32.51
N ARG A 259 -19.42 1.61 -32.02
CA ARG A 259 -18.25 1.16 -31.25
C ARG A 259 -17.95 2.05 -30.03
N ARG A 260 -18.99 2.39 -29.28
CA ARG A 260 -18.86 3.09 -28.00
C ARG A 260 -18.50 2.08 -26.91
N LEU A 261 -17.70 2.51 -25.95
CA LEU A 261 -17.43 1.78 -24.74
C LEU A 261 -18.61 2.00 -23.78
N SER A 262 -19.36 0.94 -23.47
CA SER A 262 -20.48 0.95 -22.52
C SER A 262 -19.99 0.72 -21.10
#